data_AF-A0AAW3EJL8-F1
#
_entry.id   AF-A0AAW3EJL8-F1
#
_cell.length_a   1.000
_cell.length_b   1.000
_cell.length_c   1.000
_cell.angle_alpha   90.00
_cell.angle_beta   90.00
_cell.angle_gamma   90.00
#
_symmetry.space_group_name_H-M   'P 1'
#
loop_
_entity.id
_entity.type
_entity.pdbx_description
1 polymer ?
#
loop_
_entity_poly.entity_id
_entity_poly.type
_entity_poly.pdbx_seq_one_letter_code
_entity_poly.pdbx_strand_id
1 'polypeptide(L)'
;MSALTPASEVILRHSDEFLSRRVLFAGDLQDTLPAQFEAASVRVHCNQYHHWQQMAKPLGDNAQYSLVADAELVADSDTLIYYWPKSKQEAEFQLCNLLSLLPVGAEIFVVGENRSGVRSAETVLSDFVELVKIDSARRCGLYHGRIDKQADFTLDEWWDEYVTEGGVTVKTLPGVFSRDDLDPGSRLLLSTFEPHMKGKVLDIACGAGVLASVLAKQSPKIRLTLSDVSAAAVESSKATLAANALEGSVIASNVYSDIDGRFDVIVSNPPFHDGLQTSLQAAEMLIRGAVTHLPIGGQLRIVANAFLPYPALLDAAFGSHEVLAQTGRFKVYQATVGRPPRTGKGRRR
;
A
#
# COMPACT_ATOMS: atom_id res chain seq x y z
N MET A 1 -5.38 -19.48 11.59
CA MET A 1 -6.15 -18.85 10.49
C MET A 1 -6.45 -17.43 10.94
N SER A 2 -6.11 -16.42 10.13
CA SER A 2 -6.56 -15.05 10.37
C SER A 2 -8.10 -15.03 10.36
N ALA A 3 -8.69 -14.14 11.14
CA ALA A 3 -10.13 -13.94 11.08
C ALA A 3 -10.50 -13.38 9.71
N LEU A 4 -11.56 -13.91 9.09
CA LEU A 4 -12.09 -13.37 7.84
C LEU A 4 -12.70 -11.99 8.08
N THR A 5 -12.60 -11.14 7.08
CA THR A 5 -13.24 -9.82 7.09
C THR A 5 -14.76 -9.96 7.02
N PRO A 6 -15.50 -8.94 7.49
CA PRO A 6 -16.94 -8.86 7.29
C PRO A 6 -17.38 -9.04 5.82
N ALA A 7 -16.60 -8.56 4.86
CA ALA A 7 -16.88 -8.71 3.43
C ALA A 7 -16.74 -10.17 2.98
N SER A 8 -15.67 -10.85 3.39
CA SER A 8 -15.47 -12.28 3.12
C SER A 8 -16.52 -13.16 3.77
N GLU A 9 -16.98 -12.84 4.99
CA GLU A 9 -18.11 -13.53 5.61
C GLU A 9 -19.43 -13.36 4.82
N VAL A 10 -19.61 -12.23 4.14
CA VAL A 10 -20.76 -12.03 3.25
C VAL A 10 -20.65 -12.90 2.01
N ILE A 11 -19.49 -12.96 1.35
CA ILE A 11 -19.27 -13.84 0.19
C ILE A 11 -19.50 -15.32 0.56
N LEU A 12 -19.02 -15.76 1.71
CA LEU A 12 -19.20 -17.15 2.15
C LEU A 12 -20.65 -17.59 2.38
N ARG A 13 -21.59 -16.66 2.59
CA ARG A 13 -23.02 -16.99 2.67
C ARG A 13 -23.61 -17.42 1.33
N HIS A 14 -22.89 -17.17 0.24
CA HIS A 14 -23.25 -17.46 -1.14
C HIS A 14 -22.29 -18.49 -1.78
N SER A 15 -21.49 -19.22 -0.99
CA SER A 15 -20.43 -20.13 -1.49
C SER A 15 -20.91 -21.10 -2.56
N ASP A 16 -22.12 -21.64 -2.40
CA ASP A 16 -22.71 -22.63 -3.31
C ASP A 16 -22.89 -22.08 -4.74
N GLU A 17 -23.05 -20.76 -4.89
CA GLU A 17 -23.18 -20.11 -6.20
C GLU A 17 -21.88 -20.15 -7.02
N PHE A 18 -20.73 -20.39 -6.38
CA PHE A 18 -19.41 -20.28 -7.00
C PHE A 18 -18.75 -21.62 -7.33
N LEU A 19 -19.30 -22.75 -6.86
CA LEU A 19 -18.68 -24.07 -7.00
C LEU A 19 -18.36 -24.46 -8.46
N SER A 20 -19.20 -24.05 -9.42
CA SER A 20 -19.00 -24.32 -10.85
C SER A 20 -18.37 -23.17 -11.63
N ARG A 21 -18.02 -22.06 -10.98
CA ARG A 21 -17.55 -20.82 -11.62
C ARG A 21 -16.03 -20.72 -11.63
N ARG A 22 -15.49 -20.00 -12.61
CA ARG A 22 -14.06 -19.66 -12.69
C ARG A 22 -13.88 -18.24 -12.17
N VAL A 23 -13.51 -18.14 -10.91
CA VAL A 23 -13.57 -16.91 -10.12
C VAL A 23 -12.24 -16.17 -10.15
N LEU A 24 -12.29 -14.88 -10.50
CA LEU A 24 -11.24 -13.91 -10.27
C LEU A 24 -11.58 -13.08 -9.04
N PHE A 25 -10.68 -13.02 -8.07
CA PHE A 25 -10.72 -12.10 -6.94
C PHE A 25 -9.85 -10.88 -7.21
N ALA A 26 -10.37 -9.69 -6.92
CA ALA A 26 -9.60 -8.44 -7.02
C ALA A 26 -10.12 -7.38 -6.03
N GLY A 27 -9.42 -6.23 -5.97
CA GLY A 27 -9.75 -5.12 -5.08
C GLY A 27 -9.05 -5.22 -3.72
N ASP A 28 -9.74 -4.80 -2.65
CA ASP A 28 -9.21 -4.71 -1.27
C ASP A 28 -9.23 -6.06 -0.53
N LEU A 29 -8.37 -6.99 -0.97
CA LEU A 29 -8.26 -8.36 -0.46
C LEU A 29 -7.52 -8.46 0.89
N GLN A 30 -8.14 -7.95 1.97
CA GLN A 30 -7.55 -7.85 3.31
C GLN A 30 -7.40 -9.18 4.08
N ASP A 31 -7.89 -10.29 3.53
CA ASP A 31 -7.75 -11.62 4.12
C ASP A 31 -7.45 -12.68 3.06
N THR A 32 -7.26 -13.92 3.51
CA THR A 32 -6.84 -15.04 2.66
C THR A 32 -8.01 -15.88 2.16
N LEU A 33 -9.26 -15.37 2.16
CA LEU A 33 -10.40 -16.12 1.60
C LEU A 33 -10.09 -16.66 0.19
N PRO A 34 -9.52 -15.89 -0.76
CA PRO A 34 -9.27 -16.39 -2.11
C PRO A 34 -8.37 -17.65 -2.14
N ALA A 35 -7.39 -17.74 -1.23
CA ALA A 35 -6.47 -18.87 -1.18
C ALA A 35 -7.11 -20.20 -0.69
N GLN A 36 -8.31 -20.13 -0.13
CA GLN A 36 -9.05 -21.28 0.42
C GLN A 36 -10.48 -21.37 -0.14
N PHE A 37 -10.78 -20.61 -1.20
CA PHE A 37 -12.13 -20.53 -1.75
C PHE A 37 -12.42 -21.73 -2.67
N GLU A 38 -13.61 -22.31 -2.53
CA GLU A 38 -14.03 -23.46 -3.35
C GLU A 38 -14.80 -22.96 -4.59
N ALA A 39 -14.20 -23.17 -5.76
CA ALA A 39 -14.77 -22.85 -7.08
C ALA A 39 -14.13 -23.76 -8.15
N ALA A 40 -14.61 -23.72 -9.40
CA ALA A 40 -14.02 -24.51 -10.49
C ALA A 40 -12.56 -24.09 -10.77
N SER A 41 -12.26 -22.79 -10.61
CA SER A 41 -10.90 -22.27 -10.51
C SER A 41 -10.90 -20.97 -9.73
N VAL A 42 -9.79 -20.66 -9.05
CA VAL A 42 -9.61 -19.39 -8.35
C VAL A 42 -8.34 -18.70 -8.84
N ARG A 43 -8.49 -17.44 -9.25
CA ARG A 43 -7.40 -16.53 -9.62
C ARG A 43 -7.50 -15.25 -8.78
N VAL A 44 -6.37 -14.58 -8.59
CA VAL A 44 -6.25 -13.37 -7.77
C VAL A 44 -5.41 -12.34 -8.51
N HIS A 45 -5.96 -11.13 -8.66
CA HIS A 45 -5.19 -9.95 -9.01
C HIS A 45 -5.12 -9.01 -7.80
N CYS A 46 -3.93 -8.56 -7.45
CA CYS A 46 -3.66 -7.69 -6.30
C CYS A 46 -2.87 -6.45 -6.71
N ASN A 47 -3.31 -5.28 -6.27
CA ASN A 47 -2.49 -4.07 -6.28
C ASN A 47 -1.70 -3.86 -4.97
N GLN A 48 -1.88 -4.73 -3.98
CA GLN A 48 -1.25 -4.66 -2.65
C GLN A 48 -0.30 -5.84 -2.44
N TYR A 49 0.99 -5.56 -2.33
CA TYR A 49 2.05 -6.57 -2.33
C TYR A 49 1.96 -7.53 -1.13
N HIS A 50 1.67 -6.99 0.06
CA HIS A 50 1.52 -7.78 1.29
C HIS A 50 0.29 -8.70 1.29
N HIS A 51 -0.78 -8.34 0.57
CA HIS A 51 -1.92 -9.24 0.36
C HIS A 51 -1.53 -10.37 -0.60
N TRP A 52 -0.89 -10.03 -1.72
CA TRP A 52 -0.35 -11.02 -2.66
C TRP A 52 0.59 -12.00 -1.97
N GLN A 53 1.53 -11.55 -1.13
CA GLN A 53 2.46 -12.44 -0.40
C GLN A 53 1.76 -13.53 0.41
N GLN A 54 0.59 -13.25 0.98
CA GLN A 54 -0.18 -14.22 1.76
C GLN A 54 -0.83 -15.31 0.90
N MET A 55 -1.05 -15.02 -0.39
CA MET A 55 -1.77 -15.87 -1.33
C MET A 55 -0.87 -16.46 -2.43
N ALA A 56 0.32 -15.90 -2.65
CA ALA A 56 1.24 -16.29 -3.71
C ALA A 56 1.68 -17.75 -3.60
N LYS A 57 1.99 -18.22 -2.39
CA LYS A 57 2.40 -19.61 -2.17
C LYS A 57 1.28 -20.64 -2.42
N PRO A 58 0.06 -20.49 -1.86
CA PRO A 58 -1.02 -21.45 -2.12
C PRO A 58 -1.57 -21.40 -3.54
N LEU A 59 -1.58 -20.23 -4.20
CA LEU A 59 -2.17 -20.07 -5.54
C LEU A 59 -1.15 -20.16 -6.69
N GLY A 60 0.14 -20.01 -6.42
CA GLY A 60 1.18 -20.02 -7.45
C GLY A 60 0.92 -18.95 -8.52
N ASP A 61 1.00 -19.35 -9.78
CA ASP A 61 0.79 -18.46 -10.94
C ASP A 61 -0.65 -17.92 -11.04
N ASN A 62 -1.60 -18.47 -10.27
CA ASN A 62 -2.96 -17.94 -10.19
C ASN A 62 -3.08 -16.69 -9.31
N ALA A 63 -2.01 -16.25 -8.64
CA ALA A 63 -2.00 -15.01 -7.87
C ALA A 63 -0.96 -14.02 -8.41
N GLN A 64 -1.43 -12.88 -8.90
CA GLN A 64 -0.59 -11.83 -9.48
C GLN A 64 -0.59 -10.57 -8.63
N TYR A 65 0.59 -9.97 -8.48
CA TYR A 65 0.76 -8.58 -8.05
C TYR A 65 1.22 -7.73 -9.22
N SER A 66 0.47 -6.69 -9.55
CA SER A 66 0.79 -5.73 -10.61
C SER A 66 -0.09 -4.49 -10.50
N LEU A 67 0.23 -3.42 -11.24
CA LEU A 67 -0.63 -2.23 -11.34
C LEU A 67 -1.88 -2.51 -12.19
N VAL A 68 -1.67 -3.06 -13.38
CA VAL A 68 -2.71 -3.42 -14.35
C VAL A 68 -2.78 -4.95 -14.42
N ALA A 69 -3.99 -5.48 -14.60
CA ALA A 69 -4.20 -6.92 -14.63
C ALA A 69 -3.68 -7.48 -15.96
N ASP A 70 -3.06 -8.67 -15.91
CA ASP A 70 -2.63 -9.35 -17.12
C ASP A 70 -3.82 -10.02 -17.82
N ALA A 71 -3.90 -9.87 -19.14
CA ALA A 71 -4.99 -10.45 -19.93
C ALA A 71 -5.05 -11.98 -19.80
N GLU A 72 -3.91 -12.68 -19.73
CA GLU A 72 -3.85 -14.13 -19.56
C GLU A 72 -4.39 -14.58 -18.21
N LEU A 73 -4.13 -13.79 -17.15
CA LEU A 73 -4.70 -14.05 -15.83
C LEU A 73 -6.22 -13.94 -15.85
N VAL A 74 -6.77 -12.95 -16.57
CA VAL A 74 -8.21 -12.64 -16.59
C VAL A 74 -9.00 -13.51 -17.59
N ALA A 75 -8.40 -13.92 -18.71
CA ALA A 75 -9.11 -14.50 -19.86
C ALA A 75 -9.93 -15.76 -19.55
N ASP A 76 -9.53 -16.56 -18.57
CA ASP A 76 -10.22 -17.81 -18.21
C ASP A 76 -11.28 -17.64 -17.11
N SER A 77 -11.54 -16.40 -16.67
CA SER A 77 -12.52 -16.13 -15.62
C SER A 77 -13.88 -15.76 -16.20
N ASP A 78 -14.94 -16.37 -15.67
CA ASP A 78 -16.34 -16.04 -15.98
C ASP A 78 -17.04 -15.28 -14.85
N THR A 79 -16.37 -15.12 -13.71
CA THR A 79 -16.92 -14.45 -12.54
C THR A 79 -15.85 -13.59 -11.87
N LEU A 80 -16.15 -12.32 -11.62
CA LEU A 80 -15.35 -11.41 -10.80
C LEU A 80 -15.98 -11.26 -9.41
N ILE A 81 -15.21 -11.49 -8.35
CA ILE A 81 -15.53 -11.06 -6.99
C ILE A 81 -14.61 -9.90 -6.64
N TYR A 82 -15.18 -8.70 -6.61
CA TYR A 82 -14.47 -7.46 -6.39
C TYR A 82 -14.71 -6.90 -4.98
N TYR A 83 -13.64 -6.74 -4.22
CA TYR A 83 -13.67 -6.16 -2.88
C TYR A 83 -13.49 -4.65 -2.96
N TRP A 84 -14.54 -3.91 -2.60
CA TRP A 84 -14.57 -2.45 -2.73
C TRP A 84 -13.53 -1.77 -1.81
N PRO A 85 -12.59 -0.98 -2.37
CA PRO A 85 -11.59 -0.27 -1.58
C PRO A 85 -12.17 0.97 -0.88
N LYS A 86 -11.35 1.63 -0.05
CA LYS A 86 -11.75 2.87 0.64
C LYS A 86 -11.83 4.08 -0.29
N SER A 87 -11.14 4.04 -1.43
CA SER A 87 -11.11 5.13 -2.41
C SER A 87 -11.98 4.80 -3.62
N LYS A 88 -12.92 5.69 -3.93
CA LYS A 88 -13.78 5.54 -5.13
C LYS A 88 -12.96 5.61 -6.42
N GLN A 89 -11.98 6.50 -6.50
CA GLN A 89 -11.12 6.65 -7.69
C GLN A 89 -10.24 5.41 -7.91
N GLU A 90 -9.74 4.81 -6.82
CA GLU A 90 -9.04 3.52 -6.89
C GLU A 90 -9.97 2.43 -7.43
N ALA A 91 -11.23 2.41 -6.96
CA ALA A 91 -12.21 1.46 -7.44
C ALA A 91 -12.53 1.64 -8.93
N GLU A 92 -12.71 2.88 -9.37
CA GLU A 92 -12.94 3.21 -10.78
C GLU A 92 -11.77 2.74 -11.66
N PHE A 93 -10.52 3.02 -11.25
CA PHE A 93 -9.33 2.57 -11.96
C PHE A 93 -9.25 1.05 -12.08
N GLN A 94 -9.41 0.33 -10.95
CA GLN A 94 -9.31 -1.13 -10.90
C GLN A 94 -10.43 -1.80 -11.70
N LEU A 95 -11.67 -1.32 -11.55
CA LEU A 95 -12.83 -1.87 -12.26
C LEU A 95 -12.72 -1.62 -13.77
N CYS A 96 -12.38 -0.41 -14.23
CA CYS A 96 -12.22 -0.15 -15.67
C CYS A 96 -11.13 -1.04 -16.29
N ASN A 97 -9.99 -1.21 -15.61
CA ASN A 97 -8.95 -2.15 -16.02
C ASN A 97 -9.49 -3.58 -16.13
N LEU A 98 -10.11 -4.12 -15.08
CA LEU A 98 -10.60 -5.51 -15.07
C LEU A 98 -11.74 -5.75 -16.08
N LEU A 99 -12.68 -4.81 -16.20
CA LEU A 99 -13.82 -4.91 -17.12
C LEU A 99 -13.42 -4.70 -18.59
N SER A 100 -12.25 -4.13 -18.87
CA SER A 100 -11.70 -4.10 -20.24
C SER A 100 -11.21 -5.47 -20.71
N LEU A 101 -10.93 -6.39 -19.77
CA LEU A 101 -10.36 -7.71 -20.04
C LEU A 101 -11.38 -8.84 -19.87
N LEU A 102 -12.34 -8.71 -18.96
CA LEU A 102 -13.38 -9.71 -18.73
C LEU A 102 -14.35 -9.80 -19.91
N PRO A 103 -14.81 -11.00 -20.30
CA PRO A 103 -15.72 -11.16 -21.43
C PRO A 103 -17.11 -10.60 -21.10
N VAL A 104 -17.79 -10.07 -22.12
CA VAL A 104 -19.23 -9.77 -22.04
C VAL A 104 -19.98 -11.05 -21.65
N GLY A 105 -20.91 -10.94 -20.71
CA GLY A 105 -21.66 -12.04 -20.12
C GLY A 105 -21.02 -12.64 -18.87
N ALA A 106 -19.79 -12.25 -18.50
CA ALA A 106 -19.23 -12.60 -17.20
C ALA A 106 -20.03 -11.95 -16.05
N GLU A 107 -20.05 -12.64 -14.93
CA GLU A 107 -20.80 -12.25 -13.74
C GLU A 107 -19.89 -11.43 -12.81
N ILE A 108 -20.41 -10.39 -12.18
CA ILE A 108 -19.66 -9.55 -11.25
C ILE A 108 -20.37 -9.48 -9.91
N PHE A 109 -19.61 -9.71 -8.85
CA PHE A 109 -20.02 -9.51 -7.46
C PHE A 109 -19.16 -8.41 -6.86
N VAL A 110 -19.79 -7.34 -6.37
CA VAL A 110 -19.10 -6.25 -5.65
C VAL A 110 -19.47 -6.32 -4.19
N VAL A 111 -18.48 -6.52 -3.32
CA VAL A 111 -18.67 -6.60 -1.87
C VAL A 111 -17.85 -5.54 -1.15
N GLY A 112 -18.42 -4.93 -0.12
CA GLY A 112 -17.68 -3.96 0.68
C GLY A 112 -18.47 -3.37 1.83
N GLU A 113 -17.78 -2.68 2.73
CA GLU A 113 -18.41 -2.02 3.87
C GLU A 113 -19.18 -0.76 3.43
N ASN A 114 -20.37 -0.55 4.00
CA ASN A 114 -21.19 0.63 3.70
C ASN A 114 -20.46 1.95 4.03
N ARG A 115 -19.62 1.96 5.07
CA ARG A 115 -18.84 3.15 5.46
C ARG A 115 -17.70 3.49 4.49
N SER A 116 -17.27 2.52 3.68
CA SER A 116 -16.27 2.70 2.63
C SER A 116 -16.91 3.12 1.30
N GLY A 117 -18.23 3.32 1.26
CA GLY A 117 -18.91 3.86 0.10
C GLY A 117 -19.25 2.84 -0.98
N VAL A 118 -19.32 1.53 -0.68
CA VAL A 118 -19.62 0.47 -1.67
C VAL A 118 -20.88 0.72 -2.51
N ARG A 119 -21.84 1.50 -2.00
CA ARG A 119 -23.06 1.89 -2.75
C ARG A 119 -22.75 2.65 -4.04
N SER A 120 -21.60 3.32 -4.10
CA SER A 120 -21.15 4.00 -5.31
C SER A 120 -20.83 3.05 -6.45
N ALA A 121 -20.72 1.73 -6.21
CA ALA A 121 -20.53 0.73 -7.26
C ALA A 121 -21.61 0.81 -8.34
N GLU A 122 -22.87 1.04 -7.96
CA GLU A 122 -23.99 1.17 -8.92
C GLU A 122 -23.76 2.34 -9.89
N THR A 123 -23.23 3.45 -9.42
CA THR A 123 -22.91 4.62 -10.26
C THR A 123 -21.61 4.42 -11.05
N VAL A 124 -20.60 3.78 -10.47
CA VAL A 124 -19.32 3.53 -11.15
C VAL A 124 -19.48 2.56 -12.32
N LEU A 125 -20.38 1.58 -12.18
CA LEU A 125 -20.55 0.50 -13.14
C LEU A 125 -21.74 0.67 -14.09
N SER A 126 -22.52 1.77 -13.99
CA SER A 126 -23.80 1.92 -14.71
C SER A 126 -23.71 1.79 -16.24
N ASP A 127 -22.55 2.11 -16.81
CA ASP A 127 -22.32 2.05 -18.26
C ASP A 127 -21.92 0.66 -18.75
N PHE A 128 -21.62 -0.27 -17.84
CA PHE A 128 -21.06 -1.60 -18.13
C PHE A 128 -21.90 -2.75 -17.57
N VAL A 129 -22.57 -2.53 -16.44
CA VAL A 129 -23.26 -3.55 -15.64
C VAL A 129 -24.47 -2.92 -14.94
N GLU A 130 -25.65 -3.50 -15.12
CA GLU A 130 -26.78 -3.22 -14.22
C GLU A 130 -26.61 -4.02 -12.91
N LEU A 131 -26.22 -3.33 -11.84
CA LEU A 131 -26.04 -3.96 -10.52
C LEU A 131 -27.35 -4.02 -9.74
N VAL A 132 -27.58 -5.15 -9.09
CA VAL A 132 -28.65 -5.38 -8.12
C VAL A 132 -28.05 -5.73 -6.78
N LYS A 133 -28.52 -5.08 -5.71
CA LYS A 133 -28.11 -5.43 -4.35
C LYS A 133 -28.77 -6.74 -3.91
N ILE A 134 -27.96 -7.76 -3.56
CA ILE A 134 -28.44 -9.11 -3.21
C ILE A 134 -28.27 -9.48 -1.73
N ASP A 135 -27.34 -8.85 -1.00
CA ASP A 135 -27.21 -9.02 0.45
C ASP A 135 -26.76 -7.72 1.13
N SER A 136 -27.04 -7.61 2.43
CA SER A 136 -26.67 -6.51 3.30
C SER A 136 -26.42 -7.01 4.73
N ALA A 137 -25.46 -7.89 4.94
CA ALA A 137 -25.07 -8.37 6.27
C ALA A 137 -23.76 -7.72 6.77
N ARG A 138 -23.49 -7.80 8.08
CA ARG A 138 -22.22 -7.34 8.71
C ARG A 138 -21.79 -5.90 8.39
N ARG A 139 -22.75 -5.01 8.15
CA ARG A 139 -22.52 -3.62 7.69
C ARG A 139 -21.87 -3.52 6.30
N CYS A 140 -21.88 -4.61 5.55
CA CYS A 140 -21.46 -4.66 4.15
C CYS A 140 -22.68 -4.62 3.21
N GLY A 141 -22.44 -4.31 1.95
CA GLY A 141 -23.38 -4.56 0.85
C GLY A 141 -22.75 -5.52 -0.13
N LEU A 142 -23.55 -6.43 -0.67
CA LEU A 142 -23.19 -7.31 -1.79
C LEU A 142 -24.09 -6.97 -2.97
N TYR A 143 -23.47 -6.67 -4.10
CA TYR A 143 -24.11 -6.33 -5.35
C TYR A 143 -23.72 -7.34 -6.40
N HIS A 144 -24.64 -7.68 -7.28
CA HIS A 144 -24.45 -8.66 -8.34
C HIS A 144 -25.01 -8.11 -9.65
N GLY A 145 -24.33 -8.41 -10.75
CA GLY A 145 -24.77 -8.10 -12.09
C GLY A 145 -24.00 -8.88 -13.13
N ARG A 146 -24.35 -8.67 -14.40
CA ARG A 146 -23.69 -9.29 -15.55
C ARG A 146 -23.10 -8.20 -16.43
N ILE A 147 -21.89 -8.42 -16.93
CA ILE A 147 -21.20 -7.48 -17.80
C ILE A 147 -21.89 -7.46 -19.16
N ASP A 148 -22.50 -6.32 -19.51
CA ASP A 148 -23.16 -6.11 -20.78
C ASP A 148 -22.24 -5.45 -21.82
N LYS A 149 -21.23 -4.73 -21.33
CA LYS A 149 -20.26 -4.00 -22.16
C LYS A 149 -18.89 -3.99 -21.48
N GLN A 150 -17.84 -4.25 -22.25
CA GLN A 150 -16.46 -4.06 -21.79
C GLN A 150 -16.13 -2.57 -21.62
N ALA A 151 -15.28 -2.27 -20.64
CA ALA A 151 -14.76 -0.93 -20.46
C ALA A 151 -13.63 -0.62 -21.45
N ASP A 152 -13.45 0.65 -21.80
CA ASP A 152 -12.24 1.13 -22.44
C ASP A 152 -11.23 1.51 -21.35
N PHE A 153 -9.99 1.04 -21.46
CA PHE A 153 -8.94 1.33 -20.47
C PHE A 153 -7.60 1.61 -21.14
N THR A 154 -7.05 2.80 -20.88
CA THR A 154 -5.70 3.19 -21.29
C THR A 154 -4.98 3.77 -20.08
N LEU A 155 -3.91 3.12 -19.62
CA LEU A 155 -3.19 3.53 -18.39
C LEU A 155 -2.76 5.01 -18.40
N ASP A 156 -2.33 5.53 -19.56
CA ASP A 156 -1.84 6.90 -19.71
C ASP A 156 -2.89 7.97 -19.36
N GLU A 157 -4.18 7.66 -19.47
CA GLU A 157 -5.28 8.59 -19.17
C GLU A 157 -5.57 8.75 -17.67
N TRP A 158 -4.97 7.89 -16.83
CA TRP A 158 -5.21 7.87 -15.38
C TRP A 158 -4.12 8.55 -14.56
N TRP A 159 -3.09 9.10 -15.22
CA TRP A 159 -2.03 9.83 -14.53
C TRP A 159 -2.44 11.25 -14.21
N ASP A 160 -2.36 11.61 -12.93
CA ASP A 160 -2.41 12.99 -12.48
C ASP A 160 -0.99 13.55 -12.31
N GLU A 161 -0.83 14.85 -12.58
CA GLU A 161 0.42 15.56 -12.41
C GLU A 161 0.20 16.91 -11.73
N TYR A 162 1.05 17.24 -10.76
CA TYR A 162 1.07 18.55 -10.11
C TYR A 162 2.50 18.90 -9.67
N VAL A 163 2.74 20.16 -9.33
CA VAL A 163 4.05 20.64 -8.84
C VAL A 163 3.90 21.15 -7.41
N THR A 164 4.68 20.58 -6.50
CA THR A 164 4.72 21.01 -5.09
C THR A 164 5.34 22.40 -4.92
N GLU A 165 5.12 23.03 -3.75
CA GLU A 165 5.83 24.27 -3.38
C GLU A 165 7.37 24.12 -3.41
N GLY A 166 7.86 22.89 -3.19
CA GLY A 166 9.28 22.53 -3.27
C GLY A 166 9.82 22.36 -4.70
N GLY A 167 9.01 22.66 -5.72
CA GLY A 167 9.39 22.56 -7.13
C GLY A 167 9.59 21.13 -7.61
N VAL A 168 8.99 20.14 -6.94
CA VAL A 168 8.97 18.73 -7.39
C VAL A 168 7.73 18.49 -8.22
N THR A 169 7.91 18.03 -9.46
CA THR A 169 6.82 17.51 -10.32
C THR A 169 6.43 16.13 -9.82
N VAL A 170 5.20 15.96 -9.36
CA VAL A 170 4.69 14.68 -8.84
C VAL A 170 3.78 14.07 -9.88
N LYS A 171 4.03 12.81 -10.21
CA LYS A 171 3.13 11.97 -11.00
C LYS A 171 2.48 10.95 -10.09
N THR A 172 1.16 10.87 -10.11
CA THR A 172 0.40 9.99 -9.21
C THR A 172 -0.72 9.27 -9.94
N LEU A 173 -1.06 8.08 -9.44
CA LEU A 173 -2.18 7.26 -9.90
C LEU A 173 -3.28 7.21 -8.83
N PRO A 174 -4.51 6.81 -9.21
CA PRO A 174 -5.60 6.59 -8.27
C PRO A 174 -5.23 5.63 -7.13
N GLY A 175 -5.67 5.94 -5.92
CA GLY A 175 -5.40 5.13 -4.72
C GLY A 175 -4.05 5.41 -4.04
N VAL A 176 -3.17 6.20 -4.65
CA VAL A 176 -1.93 6.65 -4.00
C VAL A 176 -2.21 7.82 -3.08
N PHE A 177 -1.62 7.81 -1.88
CA PHE A 177 -1.63 8.99 -1.02
C PHE A 177 -0.74 10.07 -1.63
N SER A 178 -1.38 10.96 -2.37
CA SER A 178 -0.80 12.20 -2.88
C SER A 178 -1.91 13.24 -2.87
N ARG A 179 -1.63 14.41 -2.29
CA ARG A 179 -2.50 15.59 -2.40
C ARG A 179 -1.74 16.63 -3.20
N ASP A 180 -2.44 17.60 -3.80
CA ASP A 180 -1.89 18.66 -4.67
C ASP A 180 -0.65 19.43 -4.12
N ASP A 181 -0.21 19.14 -2.89
CA ASP A 181 1.07 19.54 -2.32
C ASP A 181 1.55 18.54 -1.24
N LEU A 182 2.75 18.77 -0.68
CA LEU A 182 3.28 18.09 0.50
C LEU A 182 2.29 18.09 1.67
N ASP A 183 1.95 16.91 2.20
CA ASP A 183 1.13 16.84 3.41
C ASP A 183 1.86 17.47 4.61
N PRO A 184 1.13 18.01 5.60
CA PRO A 184 1.75 18.70 6.73
C PRO A 184 2.71 17.83 7.57
N GLY A 185 2.51 16.52 7.59
CA GLY A 185 3.41 15.57 8.25
C GLY A 185 4.73 15.47 7.50
N SER A 186 4.69 15.21 6.19
CA SER A 186 5.89 15.19 5.34
C SER A 186 6.66 16.51 5.37
N ARG A 187 5.95 17.66 5.39
CA ARG A 187 6.58 18.99 5.52
C ARG A 187 7.32 19.15 6.86
N LEU A 188 6.71 18.72 7.97
CA LEU A 188 7.34 18.73 9.29
C LEU A 188 8.55 17.78 9.36
N LEU A 189 8.46 16.61 8.71
CA LEU A 189 9.58 15.68 8.62
C LEU A 189 10.76 16.29 7.87
N LEU A 190 10.50 16.85 6.68
CA LEU A 190 11.51 17.50 5.85
C LEU A 190 12.20 18.67 6.56
N SER A 191 11.48 19.45 7.39
CA SER A 191 12.07 20.58 8.12
C SER A 191 13.12 20.19 9.17
N THR A 192 13.27 18.90 9.47
CA THR A 192 14.28 18.40 10.42
C THR A 192 15.59 17.99 9.75
N PHE A 193 15.65 17.97 8.41
CA PHE A 193 16.85 17.62 7.67
C PHE A 193 17.67 18.85 7.33
N GLU A 194 18.99 18.72 7.46
CA GLU A 194 19.92 19.72 6.95
C GLU A 194 20.11 19.53 5.43
N PRO A 195 20.29 20.59 4.65
CA PRO A 195 20.66 20.48 3.24
C PRO A 195 22.01 19.75 3.05
N HIS A 196 22.21 19.19 1.86
CA HIS A 196 23.50 18.60 1.44
C HIS A 196 23.95 17.36 2.22
N MET A 197 22.99 16.57 2.70
CA MET A 197 23.26 15.23 3.24
C MET A 197 23.92 14.33 2.20
N LYS A 198 24.56 13.27 2.71
CA LYS A 198 25.17 12.20 1.92
C LYS A 198 24.81 10.87 2.55
N GLY A 199 24.86 9.80 1.77
CA GLY A 199 24.63 8.44 2.28
C GLY A 199 23.46 7.76 1.59
N LYS A 200 23.13 6.55 2.06
CA LYS A 200 21.99 5.77 1.60
C LYS A 200 20.75 6.14 2.42
N VAL A 201 19.66 6.48 1.74
CA VAL A 201 18.38 6.80 2.37
C VAL A 201 17.33 5.83 1.88
N LEU A 202 16.58 5.24 2.82
CA LEU A 202 15.42 4.41 2.55
C LEU A 202 14.14 5.14 2.96
N ASP A 203 13.20 5.31 2.02
CA ASP A 203 11.86 5.85 2.27
C ASP A 203 10.82 4.71 2.25
N ILE A 204 10.21 4.42 3.40
CA ILE A 204 9.24 3.33 3.56
C ILE A 204 7.82 3.90 3.59
N ALA A 205 6.92 3.24 2.86
CA ALA A 205 5.59 3.74 2.54
C ALA A 205 5.70 5.06 1.76
N CYS A 206 6.44 5.00 0.65
CA CYS A 206 6.87 6.18 -0.09
C CYS A 206 5.74 6.90 -0.84
N GLY A 207 4.57 6.26 -1.05
CA GLY A 207 3.46 6.86 -1.79
C GLY A 207 3.90 7.28 -3.20
N ALA A 208 3.65 8.53 -3.59
CA ALA A 208 4.13 9.07 -4.87
C ALA A 208 5.60 9.52 -4.86
N GLY A 209 6.36 9.24 -3.79
CA GLY A 209 7.80 9.52 -3.71
C GLY A 209 8.12 11.00 -3.47
N VAL A 210 7.14 11.79 -3.01
CA VAL A 210 7.28 13.24 -2.81
C VAL A 210 8.36 13.56 -1.77
N LEU A 211 8.35 12.86 -0.63
CA LEU A 211 9.30 13.09 0.46
C LEU A 211 10.73 12.82 0.03
N ALA A 212 11.00 11.63 -0.53
CA ALA A 212 12.31 11.29 -1.08
C ALA A 212 12.78 12.27 -2.17
N SER A 213 11.88 12.70 -3.05
CA SER A 213 12.22 13.61 -4.16
C SER A 213 12.62 15.00 -3.67
N VAL A 214 11.90 15.56 -2.70
CA VAL A 214 12.27 16.85 -2.09
C VAL A 214 13.61 16.73 -1.36
N LEU A 215 13.80 15.65 -0.60
CA LEU A 215 15.06 15.40 0.11
C LEU A 215 16.26 15.28 -0.86
N ALA A 216 16.10 14.59 -1.99
CA ALA A 216 17.15 14.45 -2.99
C ALA A 216 17.49 15.78 -3.70
N LYS A 217 16.50 16.64 -3.98
CA LYS A 217 16.77 17.98 -4.52
C LYS A 217 17.60 18.84 -3.56
N GLN A 218 17.35 18.74 -2.25
CA GLN A 218 18.12 19.46 -1.23
C GLN A 218 19.49 18.82 -0.95
N SER A 219 19.61 17.51 -1.22
CA SER A 219 20.79 16.70 -0.91
C SER A 219 21.20 15.81 -2.10
N PRO A 220 21.81 16.36 -3.17
CA PRO A 220 22.10 15.62 -4.42
C PRO A 220 23.10 14.45 -4.29
N LYS A 221 23.68 14.23 -3.11
CA LYS A 221 24.67 13.19 -2.82
C LYS A 221 24.09 12.01 -2.03
N ILE A 222 22.79 11.99 -1.80
CA ILE A 222 22.11 10.83 -1.24
C ILE A 222 21.85 9.78 -2.34
N ARG A 223 21.82 8.51 -1.96
CA ARG A 223 21.38 7.40 -2.80
C ARG A 223 20.05 6.92 -2.27
N LEU A 224 19.01 7.03 -3.09
CA LEU A 224 17.64 6.74 -2.70
C LEU A 224 17.28 5.27 -2.93
N THR A 225 16.54 4.72 -1.96
CA THR A 225 15.69 3.55 -2.14
C THR A 225 14.32 3.89 -1.57
N LEU A 226 13.28 3.63 -2.34
CA LEU A 226 11.89 3.86 -1.97
C LEU A 226 11.19 2.51 -1.95
N SER A 227 10.25 2.34 -1.03
CA SER A 227 9.43 1.13 -1.01
C SER A 227 8.01 1.39 -0.58
N ASP A 228 7.10 0.66 -1.21
CA ASP A 228 5.68 0.67 -0.88
C ASP A 228 5.08 -0.71 -1.14
N VAL A 229 3.92 -0.98 -0.55
CA VAL A 229 3.14 -2.19 -0.86
C VAL A 229 2.22 -1.96 -2.07
N SER A 230 1.81 -0.73 -2.32
CA SER A 230 0.90 -0.38 -3.40
C SER A 230 1.63 -0.35 -4.75
N ALA A 231 1.15 -1.12 -5.73
CA ALA A 231 1.67 -1.09 -7.09
C ALA A 231 1.54 0.31 -7.70
N ALA A 232 0.43 1.00 -7.42
CA ALA A 232 0.23 2.38 -7.87
C ALA A 232 1.24 3.34 -7.24
N ALA A 233 1.59 3.17 -5.96
CA ALA A 233 2.60 3.99 -5.28
C ALA A 233 4.00 3.74 -5.83
N VAL A 234 4.35 2.47 -6.09
CA VAL A 234 5.63 2.09 -6.71
C VAL A 234 5.77 2.74 -8.08
N GLU A 235 4.77 2.63 -8.95
CA GLU A 235 4.83 3.25 -10.29
C GLU A 235 4.80 4.79 -10.20
N SER A 236 4.01 5.37 -9.30
CA SER A 236 3.97 6.82 -9.07
C SER A 236 5.31 7.38 -8.59
N SER A 237 5.97 6.68 -7.67
CA SER A 237 7.31 7.02 -7.19
C SER A 237 8.35 6.96 -8.31
N LYS A 238 8.32 5.92 -9.16
CA LYS A 238 9.22 5.82 -10.33
C LYS A 238 9.00 6.99 -11.29
N ALA A 239 7.75 7.27 -11.63
CA ALA A 239 7.38 8.35 -12.54
C ALA A 239 7.77 9.73 -11.98
N THR A 240 7.59 9.94 -10.68
CA THR A 240 7.99 11.18 -9.98
C THR A 240 9.52 11.36 -9.98
N LEU A 241 10.29 10.31 -9.66
CA LEU A 241 11.76 10.39 -9.74
C LEU A 241 12.23 10.73 -11.16
N ALA A 242 11.67 10.06 -12.17
CA ALA A 242 11.99 10.29 -13.57
C ALA A 242 11.65 11.72 -14.02
N ALA A 243 10.47 12.23 -13.67
CA ALA A 243 10.03 13.59 -14.01
C ALA A 243 10.94 14.69 -13.43
N ASN A 244 11.69 14.37 -12.37
CA ASN A 244 12.62 15.30 -11.72
C ASN A 244 14.10 15.01 -12.01
N ALA A 245 14.40 14.07 -12.92
CA ALA A 245 15.75 13.61 -13.21
C ALA A 245 16.53 13.16 -11.95
N LEU A 246 15.83 12.47 -11.03
CA LEU A 246 16.39 11.92 -9.81
C LEU A 246 16.66 10.43 -9.96
N GLU A 247 17.81 9.97 -9.48
CA GLU A 247 18.14 8.55 -9.43
C GLU A 247 17.67 7.91 -8.12
N GLY A 248 17.14 6.70 -8.21
CA GLY A 248 16.73 5.91 -7.03
C GLY A 248 16.17 4.55 -7.43
N SER A 249 16.23 3.59 -6.50
CA SER A 249 15.53 2.31 -6.64
C SER A 249 14.15 2.42 -6.02
N VAL A 250 13.10 1.89 -6.68
CA VAL A 250 11.74 1.82 -6.13
C VAL A 250 11.27 0.38 -6.16
N ILE A 251 10.94 -0.16 -4.99
CA ILE A 251 10.73 -1.60 -4.79
C ILE A 251 9.36 -1.84 -4.14
N ALA A 252 8.63 -2.84 -4.63
CA ALA A 252 7.47 -3.35 -3.92
C ALA A 252 7.93 -4.17 -2.70
N SER A 253 7.58 -3.75 -1.49
CA SER A 253 8.01 -4.44 -0.26
C SER A 253 6.98 -4.27 0.85
N ASN A 254 6.75 -5.35 1.60
CA ASN A 254 6.01 -5.29 2.84
C ASN A 254 6.96 -4.85 3.96
N VAL A 255 7.06 -3.53 4.14
CA VAL A 255 8.04 -2.88 5.00
C VAL A 255 9.46 -3.28 4.56
N TYR A 256 10.10 -4.25 5.22
CA TYR A 256 11.47 -4.68 4.93
C TYR A 256 11.58 -6.02 4.18
N SER A 257 10.47 -6.66 3.78
CA SER A 257 10.48 -8.05 3.26
C SER A 257 11.43 -8.26 2.07
N ASP A 258 11.55 -7.25 1.20
CA ASP A 258 12.36 -7.29 -0.02
C ASP A 258 13.41 -6.17 -0.03
N ILE A 259 13.79 -5.68 1.16
CA ILE A 259 14.78 -4.64 1.32
C ILE A 259 16.13 -5.25 1.67
N ASP A 260 17.10 -5.08 0.78
CA ASP A 260 18.46 -5.54 0.98
C ASP A 260 19.41 -4.44 1.46
N GLY A 261 20.33 -4.84 2.33
CA GLY A 261 21.44 -4.00 2.79
C GLY A 261 21.09 -3.04 3.92
N ARG A 262 22.00 -2.09 4.15
CA ARG A 262 21.91 -1.09 5.21
C ARG A 262 21.89 0.33 4.64
N PHE A 263 21.17 1.20 5.34
CA PHE A 263 20.93 2.59 5.01
C PHE A 263 21.45 3.48 6.13
N ASP A 264 21.96 4.65 5.79
CA ASP A 264 22.43 5.62 6.78
C ASP A 264 21.22 6.29 7.48
N VAL A 265 20.13 6.48 6.73
CA VAL A 265 18.86 7.00 7.25
C VAL A 265 17.70 6.19 6.68
N ILE A 266 16.75 5.81 7.54
CA ILE A 266 15.42 5.31 7.15
C ILE A 266 14.40 6.39 7.53
N VAL A 267 13.56 6.78 6.57
CA VAL A 267 12.50 7.76 6.76
C VAL A 267 11.14 7.12 6.47
N SER A 268 10.10 7.59 7.15
CA SER A 268 8.73 7.16 6.87
C SER A 268 7.69 8.15 7.39
N ASN A 269 6.62 8.32 6.61
CA ASN A 269 5.35 8.90 7.03
C ASN A 269 4.27 7.80 6.91
N PRO A 270 4.19 6.86 7.88
CA PRO A 270 3.35 5.67 7.73
C PRO A 270 1.85 6.03 7.70
N PRO A 271 1.00 5.22 7.03
CA PRO A 271 -0.44 5.47 6.98
C PRO A 271 -1.10 5.32 8.37
N PHE A 272 -2.16 6.11 8.62
CA PHE A 272 -2.86 6.17 9.92
C PHE A 272 -4.35 5.80 9.85
N HIS A 273 -4.81 5.17 8.77
CA HIS A 273 -6.25 5.05 8.46
C HIS A 273 -6.80 3.61 8.46
N ASP A 274 -6.00 2.62 8.86
CA ASP A 274 -6.38 1.20 8.79
C ASP A 274 -6.91 0.62 10.11
N GLY A 275 -7.32 1.50 11.03
CA GLY A 275 -7.74 1.13 12.37
C GLY A 275 -6.55 1.02 13.34
N LEU A 276 -6.83 1.14 14.63
CA LEU A 276 -5.79 1.30 15.65
C LEU A 276 -4.83 0.09 15.73
N GLN A 277 -5.36 -1.14 15.64
CA GLN A 277 -4.56 -2.37 15.75
C GLN A 277 -3.65 -2.58 14.53
N THR A 278 -4.18 -2.43 13.32
CA THR A 278 -3.40 -2.53 12.08
C THR A 278 -2.30 -1.47 12.03
N SER A 279 -2.65 -0.23 12.40
CA SER A 279 -1.67 0.87 12.45
C SER A 279 -0.56 0.62 13.49
N LEU A 280 -0.90 -0.01 14.63
CA LEU A 280 0.08 -0.39 15.65
C LEU A 280 1.04 -1.48 15.15
N GLN A 281 0.52 -2.53 14.50
CA GLN A 281 1.35 -3.61 13.95
C GLN A 281 2.29 -3.08 12.86
N ALA A 282 1.80 -2.23 11.96
CA ALA A 282 2.61 -1.59 10.94
C ALA A 282 3.73 -0.72 11.55
N ALA A 283 3.41 0.09 12.57
CA ALA A 283 4.40 0.88 13.29
C ALA A 283 5.45 0.01 14.00
N GLU A 284 5.03 -1.09 14.64
CA GLU A 284 5.94 -2.03 15.31
C GLU A 284 6.88 -2.71 14.30
N MET A 285 6.36 -3.20 13.18
CA MET A 285 7.15 -3.79 12.09
C MET A 285 8.18 -2.80 11.54
N LEU A 286 7.77 -1.56 11.27
CA LEU A 286 8.63 -0.49 10.79
C LEU A 286 9.78 -0.20 11.77
N ILE A 287 9.47 -0.05 13.06
CA ILE A 287 10.45 0.35 14.07
C ILE A 287 11.41 -0.79 14.40
N ARG A 288 10.90 -2.00 14.63
CA ARG A 288 11.75 -3.14 14.99
C ARG A 288 12.65 -3.57 13.84
N GLY A 289 12.13 -3.58 12.61
CA GLY A 289 12.91 -3.95 11.43
C GLY A 289 14.01 -2.95 11.10
N ALA A 290 13.84 -1.66 11.42
CA ALA A 290 14.83 -0.63 11.12
C ALA A 290 16.23 -0.96 11.70
N VAL A 291 16.29 -1.59 12.88
CA VAL A 291 17.55 -1.91 13.57
C VAL A 291 18.45 -2.83 12.74
N THR A 292 17.88 -3.74 11.93
CA THR A 292 18.66 -4.65 11.07
C THR A 292 19.17 -3.97 9.80
N HIS A 293 18.49 -2.91 9.36
CA HIS A 293 18.78 -2.16 8.14
C HIS A 293 19.55 -0.85 8.38
N LEU A 294 19.93 -0.54 9.62
CA LEU A 294 20.75 0.62 9.97
C LEU A 294 22.15 0.17 10.45
N PRO A 295 23.26 0.82 10.03
CA PRO A 295 24.55 0.62 10.67
C PRO A 295 24.57 1.30 12.06
N ILE A 296 25.62 1.07 12.84
CA ILE A 296 25.85 1.86 14.07
C ILE A 296 25.95 3.34 13.68
N GLY A 297 25.18 4.18 14.37
CA GLY A 297 25.02 5.61 14.07
C GLY A 297 23.99 5.92 12.99
N GLY A 298 23.40 4.90 12.34
CA GLY A 298 22.28 5.07 11.41
C GLY A 298 21.00 5.47 12.13
N GLN A 299 20.14 6.22 11.43
CA GLN A 299 19.00 6.91 12.02
C GLN A 299 17.69 6.44 11.41
N LEU A 300 16.70 6.12 12.27
CA LEU A 300 15.30 6.03 11.88
C LEU A 300 14.63 7.36 12.19
N ARG A 301 13.96 7.97 11.22
CA ARG A 301 13.20 9.21 11.41
C ARG A 301 11.76 9.05 10.93
N ILE A 302 10.80 9.16 11.84
CA ILE A 302 9.38 8.92 11.56
C ILE A 302 8.58 10.15 11.93
N VAL A 303 7.69 10.58 11.05
CA VAL A 303 6.63 11.53 11.41
C VAL A 303 5.35 10.77 11.69
N ALA A 304 4.70 11.09 12.80
CA ALA A 304 3.43 10.48 13.14
C ALA A 304 2.54 11.38 13.98
N ASN A 305 1.26 11.04 14.02
CA ASN A 305 0.37 11.59 15.04
C ASN A 305 0.72 11.03 16.43
N ALA A 306 0.35 11.77 17.47
CA ALA A 306 0.74 11.45 18.83
C ALA A 306 -0.12 10.35 19.51
N PHE A 307 -1.08 9.73 18.81
CA PHE A 307 -2.01 8.77 19.44
C PHE A 307 -1.47 7.34 19.52
N LEU A 308 -0.52 6.97 18.66
CA LEU A 308 0.12 5.65 18.70
C LEU A 308 1.32 5.66 19.67
N PRO A 309 1.66 4.51 20.29
CA PRO A 309 2.73 4.38 21.28
C PRO A 309 4.15 4.36 20.66
N TYR A 310 4.44 5.25 19.70
CA TYR A 310 5.76 5.37 19.06
C TYR A 310 6.92 5.48 20.06
N PRO A 311 6.87 6.33 21.12
CA PRO A 311 7.95 6.44 22.10
C PRO A 311 8.35 5.10 22.71
N ALA A 312 7.37 4.32 23.17
CA ALA A 312 7.63 3.03 23.81
C ALA A 312 8.21 2.00 22.83
N LEU A 313 7.74 1.99 21.57
CA LEU A 313 8.28 1.12 20.53
C LEU A 313 9.72 1.49 20.16
N LEU A 314 10.01 2.79 20.03
CA LEU A 314 11.34 3.29 19.71
C LEU A 314 12.32 3.01 20.85
N ASP A 315 11.95 3.27 22.10
CA ASP A 315 12.80 2.99 23.26
C ASP A 315 13.07 1.49 23.40
N ALA A 316 12.06 0.65 23.15
CA ALA A 316 12.22 -0.81 23.18
C ALA A 316 13.17 -1.33 22.07
N ALA A 317 13.20 -0.69 20.90
CA ALA A 317 14.01 -1.13 19.77
C ALA A 317 15.42 -0.51 19.74
N PHE A 318 15.55 0.76 20.12
CA PHE A 318 16.79 1.55 19.99
C PHE A 318 17.41 1.94 21.33
N GLY A 319 16.69 1.75 22.44
CA GLY A 319 17.10 2.14 23.80
C GLY A 319 16.69 3.57 24.18
N SER A 320 16.62 4.48 23.21
CA SER A 320 16.15 5.85 23.41
C SER A 320 15.70 6.49 22.08
N HIS A 321 14.85 7.50 22.17
CA HIS A 321 14.45 8.35 21.05
C HIS A 321 14.56 9.85 21.38
N GLU A 322 14.50 10.67 20.34
CA GLU A 322 14.42 12.12 20.40
C GLU A 322 13.17 12.60 19.66
N VAL A 323 12.59 13.72 20.10
CA VAL A 323 11.55 14.44 19.35
C VAL A 323 12.21 15.66 18.74
N LEU A 324 12.40 15.66 17.41
CA LEU A 324 13.10 16.73 16.71
C LEU A 324 12.20 17.93 16.42
N ALA A 325 10.91 17.67 16.16
CA ALA A 325 9.93 18.70 15.86
C ALA A 325 8.53 18.21 16.26
N GLN A 326 7.64 19.16 16.58
CA GLN A 326 6.24 18.86 16.84
C GLN A 326 5.32 20.02 16.47
N THR A 327 4.10 19.68 16.14
CA THR A 327 2.96 20.60 15.98
C THR A 327 1.81 20.13 16.88
N GLY A 328 0.66 20.80 16.81
CA GLY A 328 -0.55 20.30 17.49
C GLY A 328 -1.04 18.94 16.99
N ARG A 329 -0.58 18.48 15.81
CA ARG A 329 -1.08 17.25 15.16
C ARG A 329 -0.03 16.16 14.95
N PHE A 330 1.21 16.54 14.68
CA PHE A 330 2.29 15.62 14.30
C PHE A 330 3.54 15.81 15.17
N LYS A 331 4.30 14.73 15.37
CA LYS A 331 5.63 14.71 15.98
C LYS A 331 6.59 14.00 15.05
N VAL A 332 7.83 14.51 14.98
CA VAL A 332 8.95 13.86 14.29
C VAL A 332 9.84 13.22 15.33
N TYR A 333 9.91 11.90 15.30
CA TYR A 333 10.76 11.11 16.17
C TYR A 333 12.05 10.72 15.43
N GLN A 334 13.16 10.70 16.16
CA GLN A 334 14.42 10.14 15.70
C GLN A 334 14.92 9.09 16.69
N ALA A 335 15.36 7.94 16.19
CA ALA A 335 16.09 6.96 16.98
C ALA A 335 17.37 6.55 16.24
N THR A 336 18.46 6.38 16.98
CA THR A 336 19.80 6.11 16.41
C THR A 336 20.30 4.77 16.91
N VAL A 337 20.87 3.94 16.02
CA VAL A 337 21.48 2.67 16.43
C VAL A 337 22.74 2.94 17.25
N GLY A 338 22.65 2.68 18.56
CA GLY A 338 23.78 2.79 19.49
C GLY A 338 24.82 1.68 19.31
N ARG A 339 26.01 1.88 19.90
CA ARG A 339 26.99 0.79 20.04
C ARG A 339 26.47 -0.21 21.09
N PRO A 340 26.57 -1.52 20.85
CA PRO A 340 26.29 -2.49 21.90
C PRO A 340 27.20 -2.22 23.10
N PRO A 341 26.70 -2.37 24.34
CA PRO A 341 27.52 -2.18 25.53
C PRO A 341 28.75 -3.07 25.43
N ARG A 342 29.95 -2.50 25.64
CA ARG A 342 31.20 -3.27 25.65
C ARG A 342 31.03 -4.37 26.70
N THR A 343 30.99 -5.64 26.28
CA THR A 343 31.12 -6.77 27.19
C THR A 343 32.44 -6.56 27.94
N GLY A 344 32.33 -6.26 29.24
CA GLY A 344 33.49 -6.00 30.08
C GLY A 344 34.47 -7.16 29.91
N LYS A 345 35.71 -6.87 29.51
CA LYS A 345 36.80 -7.84 29.62
C LYS A 345 36.79 -8.27 31.08
N GLY A 346 36.37 -9.52 31.33
CA GLY A 346 36.48 -10.12 32.64
C GLY A 346 37.92 -9.90 33.12
N ARG A 347 38.07 -9.21 34.25
CA ARG A 347 39.34 -9.16 34.97
C ARG A 347 39.75 -10.61 35.20
N ARG A 348 40.71 -11.09 34.41
CA ARG A 348 41.49 -12.26 34.81
C ARG A 348 42.20 -11.86 36.11
N ARG A 349 42.04 -12.74 37.08
CA ARG A 349 42.30 -12.59 38.51
C ARG A 349 43.66 -11.99 38.83
#